data_AF-Q19PG7-F1
#
_entry.id   AF-Q19PG7-F1
#
_cell.length_a   1.000
_cell.length_b   1.000
_cell.length_c   1.000
_cell.angle_alpha   90.00
_cell.angle_beta   90.00
_cell.angle_gamma   90.00
#
_symmetry.space_group_name_H-M   'P 1'
#
loop_
_entity.id
_entity.type
_entity.pdbx_description
1 polymer ?
#
loop_
_entity_poly.entity_id
_entity_poly.type
_entity_poly.pdbx_seq_one_letter_code
_entity_poly.pdbx_strand_id
1 'polypeptide(L)'
;SGPVKCVMDDLFEYFGSMTLPAQVRIALACCLNMCGAVHASDIAILGIHRKPPMIDNDRISGVCEIPLAIAACPLGAIKPAKATNSAGEEVKSVKVNAERCMFCGNCYT
;
A
#
# COMPACT_ATOMS: atom_id res chain seq x y z
N SER A 1 -2.78 -15.99 2.87
CA SER A 1 -4.00 -16.39 3.62
C SER A 1 -3.77 -16.56 5.13
N GLY A 2 -2.56 -16.38 5.68
CA GLY A 2 -2.27 -16.56 7.10
C GLY A 2 -3.21 -15.80 8.07
N PRO A 3 -3.40 -14.48 7.92
CA PRO A 3 -4.26 -13.72 8.82
C PRO A 3 -5.73 -14.18 8.81
N VAL A 4 -6.24 -14.58 7.65
CA VAL A 4 -7.61 -15.11 7.52
C VAL A 4 -7.76 -16.44 8.26
N LYS A 5 -6.75 -17.33 8.17
CA LYS A 5 -6.76 -18.60 8.90
C LYS A 5 -6.76 -18.37 10.42
N CYS A 6 -5.86 -17.52 10.93
CA CYS A 6 -5.83 -17.19 12.36
C CYS A 6 -7.18 -16.66 12.87
N VAL A 7 -7.79 -15.72 12.14
CA VAL A 7 -9.08 -15.13 12.53
C VAL A 7 -10.21 -16.16 12.48
N MET A 8 -10.27 -16.99 11.44
CA MET A 8 -11.33 -17.98 11.30
C MET A 8 -11.20 -19.16 12.27
N ASP A 9 -9.98 -19.48 12.72
CA ASP A 9 -9.77 -20.50 13.75
C ASP A 9 -10.31 -20.04 15.11
N ASP A 10 -10.04 -18.78 15.48
CA ASP A 10 -10.53 -18.21 16.74
C ASP A 10 -12.05 -17.94 16.71
N LEU A 11 -12.63 -17.72 15.53
CA LEU A 11 -14.05 -17.41 15.36
C LEU A 11 -14.89 -18.61 14.89
N PHE A 12 -14.33 -19.82 14.85
CA PHE A 12 -15.00 -20.98 14.28
C PHE A 12 -16.33 -21.32 14.98
N GLU A 13 -16.40 -21.16 16.31
CA GLU A 13 -17.62 -21.40 17.09
C GLU A 13 -18.78 -20.45 16.71
N TYR A 14 -18.47 -19.22 16.30
CA TYR A 14 -19.47 -18.26 15.82
C TYR A 14 -19.92 -18.54 14.39
N PHE A 15 -19.07 -19.15 13.57
CA PHE A 15 -19.37 -19.41 12.16
C PHE A 15 -20.53 -20.40 11.97
N GLY A 16 -20.61 -21.42 12.82
CA GLY A 16 -21.68 -22.43 12.81
C GLY A 16 -22.91 -22.09 13.67
N SER A 17 -22.87 -21.00 14.42
CA SER A 17 -23.93 -20.61 15.35
C SER A 17 -24.61 -19.29 14.94
N MET A 18 -25.76 -18.98 15.55
CA MET A 18 -26.50 -17.72 15.33
C MET A 18 -26.68 -16.97 16.65
N THR A 19 -25.60 -16.81 17.41
CA THR A 19 -25.61 -16.17 18.73
C THR A 19 -25.41 -14.65 18.68
N LEU A 20 -25.00 -14.12 17.52
CA LEU A 20 -24.75 -12.70 17.31
C LEU A 20 -26.05 -11.94 16.96
N PRO A 21 -26.18 -10.65 17.33
CA PRO A 21 -27.38 -9.87 17.05
C PRO A 21 -27.70 -9.67 15.57
N ALA A 22 -26.69 -9.77 14.71
CA ALA A 22 -26.79 -9.66 13.25
C ALA A 22 -25.63 -10.41 12.58
N GLN A 23 -25.73 -10.60 11.26
CA GLN A 23 -24.63 -11.18 10.48
C GLN A 23 -23.44 -10.21 10.47
N VAL A 24 -22.28 -10.69 10.94
CA VAL A 24 -21.03 -9.92 10.94
C VAL A 24 -20.20 -10.31 9.71
N ARG A 25 -19.77 -9.31 8.94
CA ARG A 25 -18.89 -9.45 7.78
C ARG A 25 -17.50 -8.96 8.12
N ILE A 26 -16.53 -9.85 8.04
CA ILE A 26 -15.11 -9.55 8.25
C ILE A 26 -14.41 -9.61 6.89
N ALA A 27 -13.71 -8.54 6.52
CA ALA A 27 -12.92 -8.50 5.30
C ALA A 27 -11.47 -8.10 5.57
N LEU A 28 -10.59 -8.58 4.69
CA LEU A 28 -9.15 -8.30 4.75
C LEU A 28 -8.63 -7.80 3.41
N ALA A 29 -7.79 -6.77 3.45
CA ALA A 29 -7.00 -6.29 2.32
C ALA A 29 -5.54 -6.20 2.74
N CYS A 30 -4.66 -6.67 1.85
CA CYS A 30 -3.23 -6.68 2.09
C CYS A 30 -2.56 -5.30 1.93
N CYS A 31 -3.22 -4.35 1.27
CA CYS A 31 -2.75 -2.99 1.08
C CYS A 31 -3.91 -1.99 0.94
N LEU A 32 -3.56 -0.71 0.84
CA LEU A 32 -4.49 0.42 0.73
C LEU A 32 -5.28 0.51 -0.58
N ASN A 33 -4.99 -0.34 -1.57
CA ASN A 33 -5.88 -0.50 -2.73
C ASN A 33 -7.21 -1.16 -2.34
N MET A 34 -7.30 -1.71 -1.12
CA MET A 34 -8.55 -2.20 -0.51
C MET A 34 -9.35 -3.15 -1.41
N CYS A 35 -8.67 -4.00 -2.18
CA CYS A 35 -9.34 -4.94 -3.09
C CYS A 35 -10.33 -5.83 -2.31
N GLY A 36 -11.61 -5.79 -2.68
CA GLY A 36 -12.68 -6.49 -1.98
C GLY A 36 -13.58 -5.54 -1.18
N ALA A 37 -14.08 -6.00 -0.04
CA ALA A 37 -15.14 -5.31 0.72
C ALA A 37 -14.65 -4.59 1.99
N VAL A 38 -13.33 -4.41 2.17
CA VAL A 38 -12.72 -3.85 3.40
C VAL A 38 -13.27 -2.48 3.76
N HIS A 39 -13.58 -1.65 2.78
CA HIS A 39 -14.12 -0.30 2.98
C HIS A 39 -15.60 -0.29 3.41
N ALA A 40 -16.31 -1.43 3.36
CA ALA A 40 -17.74 -1.56 3.63
C ALA A 40 -18.08 -2.83 4.45
N SER A 41 -17.15 -3.27 5.29
CA SER A 41 -17.33 -4.43 6.19
C SER A 41 -17.54 -3.98 7.62
N ASP A 42 -18.25 -4.80 8.41
CA ASP A 42 -18.47 -4.53 9.84
C ASP A 42 -17.13 -4.51 10.60
N ILE A 43 -16.23 -5.42 10.24
CA ILE A 43 -14.84 -5.45 10.72
C ILE A 43 -13.89 -5.55 9.53
N ALA A 44 -12.89 -4.67 9.51
CA ALA A 44 -11.95 -4.53 8.42
C ALA A 44 -10.51 -4.69 8.91
N ILE A 45 -9.76 -5.58 8.27
CA ILE A 45 -8.33 -5.77 8.52
C ILE A 45 -7.56 -5.22 7.31
N LEU A 46 -6.71 -4.23 7.54
CA LEU A 46 -5.99 -3.53 6.49
C LEU A 46 -4.48 -3.52 6.72
N GLY A 47 -3.74 -4.00 5.74
CA GLY A 47 -2.28 -3.87 5.69
C GLY A 47 -1.86 -2.43 5.34
N ILE A 48 -1.00 -1.83 6.16
CA ILE A 48 -0.43 -0.50 5.92
C ILE A 48 1.10 -0.54 5.99
N HIS A 49 1.74 0.29 5.19
CA HIS A 49 3.17 0.58 5.32
C HIS A 49 3.39 1.74 6.30
N ARG A 50 4.59 1.82 6.88
CA ARG A 50 4.98 2.87 7.85
C ARG A 50 6.31 3.54 7.51
N LYS A 51 6.83 3.32 6.30
CA LYS A 51 8.10 3.85 5.82
C LYS A 51 7.92 4.40 4.41
N PRO A 52 8.56 5.52 4.06
CA PRO A 52 8.61 6.01 2.69
C PRO A 52 9.20 4.97 1.74
N PRO A 53 8.85 5.01 0.44
CA PRO A 53 9.47 4.14 -0.56
C PRO A 53 10.97 4.44 -0.68
N MET A 54 11.76 3.39 -0.91
CA MET A 54 13.16 3.52 -1.31
C MET A 54 13.24 3.77 -2.81
N ILE A 55 14.11 4.69 -3.22
CA ILE A 55 14.26 5.07 -4.63
C ILE A 55 15.45 4.31 -5.20
N ASP A 56 15.21 3.49 -6.23
CA ASP A 56 16.24 2.85 -7.02
C ASP A 56 16.58 3.74 -8.23
N ASN A 57 17.63 4.56 -8.08
CA ASN A 57 18.05 5.49 -9.13
C ASN A 57 18.63 4.78 -10.37
N ASP A 58 19.09 3.54 -10.24
CA ASP A 58 19.74 2.83 -11.34
C ASP A 58 18.72 2.37 -12.39
N ARG A 59 17.49 2.10 -11.95
CA ARG A 59 16.44 1.49 -12.79
C ARG A 59 15.28 2.41 -13.11
N ILE A 60 15.02 3.43 -12.29
CA ILE A 60 13.81 4.26 -12.39
C ILE A 60 13.58 4.86 -13.77
N SER A 61 14.64 5.31 -14.46
CA SER A 61 14.53 5.94 -15.78
C SER A 61 14.15 4.95 -16.89
N GLY A 62 14.48 3.66 -16.72
CA GLY A 62 14.19 2.61 -17.70
C GLY A 62 12.88 1.87 -17.44
N VAL A 63 12.34 1.91 -16.22
CA VAL A 63 11.16 1.12 -15.82
C VAL A 63 9.94 1.95 -15.43
N CYS A 64 10.11 3.25 -15.16
CA CYS A 64 9.01 4.12 -14.72
C CYS A 64 8.84 5.33 -15.64
N GLU A 65 7.59 5.62 -15.98
CA GLU A 65 7.22 6.94 -16.48
C GLU A 65 7.14 7.92 -15.29
N ILE A 66 8.17 8.75 -15.12
CA ILE A 66 8.30 9.71 -14.00
C ILE A 66 7.02 10.56 -13.77
N PRO A 67 6.35 11.09 -14.82
CA PRO A 67 5.11 11.83 -14.62
C PRO A 67 3.99 11.01 -13.96
N LEU A 68 3.87 9.72 -14.30
CA LEU A 68 2.88 8.82 -13.68
C LEU A 68 3.19 8.59 -12.21
N ALA A 69 4.45 8.33 -11.87
CA ALA A 69 4.87 8.16 -10.48
C ALA A 69 4.61 9.40 -9.62
N ILE A 70 4.79 10.60 -10.19
CA ILE A 70 4.47 11.87 -9.51
C ILE A 70 2.94 12.02 -9.33
N ALA A 71 2.17 11.80 -10.39
CA ALA A 71 0.71 11.94 -10.38
C ALA A 71 0.02 10.89 -9.48
N ALA A 72 0.64 9.73 -9.28
CA ALA A 72 0.14 8.69 -8.39
C ALA A 72 0.15 9.09 -6.91
N CYS A 73 0.85 10.16 -6.52
CA CYS A 73 0.92 10.58 -5.12
C CYS A 73 -0.27 11.47 -4.73
N PRO A 74 -1.21 11.00 -3.87
CA PRO A 74 -2.39 11.79 -3.50
C PRO A 74 -2.03 13.04 -2.68
N LEU A 75 -0.92 13.01 -1.94
CA LEU A 75 -0.46 14.11 -1.11
C LEU A 75 0.64 14.95 -1.77
N GLY A 76 0.98 14.70 -3.03
CA GLY A 76 2.03 15.45 -3.75
C GLY A 76 3.40 15.41 -3.06
N ALA A 77 3.73 14.29 -2.41
CA ALA A 77 5.00 14.09 -1.72
C ALA A 77 6.17 13.82 -2.69
N ILE A 78 5.88 13.45 -3.94
CA ILE A 78 6.87 13.06 -4.96
C ILE A 78 7.12 14.25 -5.88
N LYS A 79 8.39 14.59 -6.08
CA LYS A 79 8.82 15.69 -6.97
C LYS A 79 9.84 15.18 -7.98
N PRO A 80 9.89 15.75 -9.19
CA PRO A 80 10.95 15.44 -10.15
C PRO A 80 12.30 15.90 -9.60
N ALA A 81 13.33 15.09 -9.81
CA ALA A 81 14.70 15.37 -9.39
C ALA A 81 15.71 14.77 -10.38
N LYS A 82 16.97 15.12 -10.19
CA LYS A 82 18.09 14.38 -10.78
C LYS A 82 18.81 13.63 -9.67
N ALA A 83 19.30 12.44 -9.97
CA ALA A 83 20.11 11.66 -9.05
C ALA A 83 21.30 11.06 -9.81
N THR A 84 22.35 10.71 -9.08
CA THR A 84 23.49 9.98 -9.62
C THR A 84 23.23 8.49 -9.45
N ASN A 85 23.34 7.72 -10.54
CA ASN A 85 23.26 6.26 -10.48
C ASN A 85 24.56 5.65 -9.93
N SER A 86 24.58 4.34 -9.70
CA SER A 86 25.76 3.60 -9.24
C SER A 86 26.93 3.63 -10.23
N ALA A 87 26.68 3.98 -11.51
CA ALA A 87 27.69 4.14 -12.55
C ALA A 87 28.28 5.58 -12.63
N GLY A 88 27.78 6.51 -11.80
CA GLY A 88 28.25 7.91 -11.76
C GLY A 88 27.57 8.85 -12.75
N GLU A 89 26.53 8.41 -13.45
CA GLU A 89 25.79 9.20 -14.45
C GLU A 89 24.60 9.95 -13.82
N GLU A 90 24.33 11.16 -14.30
CA GLU A 90 23.11 11.89 -13.94
C GLU A 90 21.88 11.29 -14.65
N VAL A 91 20.97 10.74 -13.86
CA VAL A 91 19.70 10.19 -14.35
C VAL A 91 18.52 11.02 -13.85
N LYS A 92 17.46 11.05 -14.66
CA LYS A 92 16.17 11.60 -14.24
C LYS A 92 15.58 10.67 -13.18
N SER A 93 15.24 11.22 -12.02
CA SER A 93 14.70 10.46 -10.88
C SER A 93 13.62 11.29 -10.15
N VAL A 94 13.21 10.83 -8.98
CA VAL A 94 12.26 11.50 -8.11
C VAL A 94 12.86 11.72 -6.72
N LYS A 95 12.37 12.74 -6.02
CA LYS A 95 12.63 12.97 -4.60
C LYS A 95 11.33 12.87 -3.83
N VAL A 96 11.34 12.13 -2.73
CA VAL A 96 10.18 11.95 -1.85
C VAL A 96 10.35 12.84 -0.62
N ASN A 97 9.36 13.68 -0.32
CA ASN A 97 9.26 14.38 0.96
C ASN A 97 8.61 13.44 1.99
N ALA A 98 9.42 12.94 2.94
CA ALA A 98 8.97 12.01 3.97
C ALA A 98 7.89 12.60 4.90
N GLU A 99 7.93 13.91 5.19
CA GLU A 99 6.94 14.56 6.07
C GLU A 99 5.53 14.60 5.46
N ARG A 100 5.44 14.60 4.13
CA ARG A 100 4.17 14.57 3.39
C ARG A 100 3.74 13.16 2.98
N CYS A 101 4.61 12.17 3.13
CA CYS A 101 4.33 10.81 2.67
C CYS A 101 3.47 10.06 3.69
N MET A 102 2.31 9.57 3.26
CA MET A 102 1.45 8.70 4.08
C MET A 102 1.63 7.20 3.81
N PHE A 103 2.70 6.81 3.12
CA PHE A 103 3.07 5.41 2.87
C PHE A 103 2.00 4.57 2.14
N CYS A 104 1.24 5.18 1.23
CA CYS A 104 0.17 4.47 0.52
C CYS A 104 0.67 3.40 -0.46
N GLY A 105 1.92 3.49 -0.90
CA GLY A 105 2.51 2.57 -1.88
C GLY A 105 2.06 2.81 -3.32
N ASN A 106 1.16 3.76 -3.60
CA ASN A 106 0.59 3.94 -4.94
C ASN A 106 1.62 4.32 -6.03
N CYS A 107 2.75 4.91 -5.65
CA CYS A 107 3.84 5.19 -6.58
C CYS A 107 4.70 3.95 -6.94
N TYR A 108 4.46 2.82 -6.27
CA TYR A 108 5.11 1.53 -6.54
C TYR A 108 4.20 0.52 -7.24
N THR A 109 2.89 0.81 -7.31
CA THR A 109 1.92 0.06 -8.12
C THR A 109 2.24 0.26 -9.60
#